data_AF-A0A946NJY5-F1
#
_entry.id   AF-A0A946NJY5-F1
#
_cell.length_a   1.000
_cell.length_b   1.000
_cell.length_c   1.000
_cell.angle_alpha   90.00
_cell.angle_beta   90.00
_cell.angle_gamma   90.00
#
_symmetry.space_group_name_H-M   'P 1'
#
loop_
_entity.id
_entity.type
_entity.pdbx_description
1 polymer ?
#
loop_
_entity_poly.entity_id
_entity_poly.type
_entity_poly.pdbx_seq_one_letter_code
_entity_poly.pdbx_strand_id
1 'polypeptide(L)'
;MSNKELIELLKSCSPNIIYVVNDKNRIIKLHTPIKLLVLADIGGFRKNQIVTCTELKITTWAKIVFYIDGKNYHTYYFDILI
;
A
#
# COMPACT_ATOMS: atom_id res chain seq x y z
N MET A 1 -9.08 14.16 10.72
CA MET A 1 -8.42 13.39 11.78
C MET A 1 -7.46 14.34 12.49
N SER A 2 -7.53 14.44 13.80
CA SER A 2 -6.56 15.17 14.61
C SER A 2 -5.23 14.41 14.69
N ASN A 3 -4.13 15.10 15.03
CA ASN A 3 -2.84 14.44 15.22
C ASN A 3 -2.89 13.35 16.30
N LYS A 4 -3.70 13.54 17.35
CA LYS A 4 -3.88 12.56 18.42
C LYS A 4 -4.53 11.27 17.90
N GLU A 5 -5.58 11.39 17.09
CA GLU A 5 -6.26 10.24 16.48
C GLU A 5 -5.33 9.48 15.52
N LEU A 6 -4.51 10.20 14.74
CA LEU A 6 -3.54 9.59 13.84
C LEU A 6 -2.48 8.79 14.61
N ILE A 7 -1.93 9.36 15.68
CA ILE A 7 -0.95 8.66 16.54
C ILE A 7 -1.54 7.37 17.10
N GLU A 8 -2.79 7.40 17.54
CA GLU A 8 -3.44 6.23 18.11
C GLU A 8 -3.67 5.13 17.07
N LEU A 9 -4.06 5.50 15.85
CA LEU A 9 -4.15 4.57 14.72
C LEU A 9 -2.79 3.92 14.41
N LEU A 10 -1.73 4.72 14.34
CA LEU A 10 -0.39 4.25 13.99
C LEU A 10 0.18 3.24 14.98
N LYS A 11 -0.26 3.23 16.25
CA LYS A 11 0.14 2.19 17.24
C LYS A 11 -0.31 0.79 16.85
N SER A 12 -1.40 0.67 16.09
CA SER A 12 -1.99 -0.62 15.71
C SER A 12 -1.69 -1.00 14.25
N CYS A 13 -1.13 -0.08 13.46
CA CYS A 13 -0.80 -0.32 12.06
C CYS A 13 0.64 -0.79 11.91
N SER A 14 0.84 -1.92 11.24
CA SER A 14 2.17 -2.36 10.85
C SER A 14 2.55 -1.77 9.49
N PRO A 15 3.77 -1.23 9.33
CA PRO A 15 4.27 -0.84 8.00
C PRO A 15 4.55 -2.04 7.09
N ASN A 16 4.54 -3.27 7.63
CA ASN A 16 4.96 -4.47 6.90
C ASN A 16 3.83 -5.48 6.68
N ILE A 17 2.61 -5.16 7.10
CA ILE A 17 1.44 -6.06 6.98
C ILE A 17 0.24 -5.28 6.45
N ILE A 18 -0.38 -5.79 5.39
CA ILE A 18 -1.71 -5.36 4.93
C ILE A 18 -2.67 -6.54 4.94
N TYR A 19 -3.93 -6.27 5.30
CA TYR A 19 -5.03 -7.21 5.16
C TYR A 19 -5.84 -6.81 3.92
N VAL A 20 -6.01 -7.75 2.99
CA VAL A 20 -6.76 -7.52 1.75
C VAL A 20 -7.83 -8.58 1.58
N VAL A 21 -8.88 -8.24 0.84
CA VAL A 21 -9.94 -9.18 0.46
C VAL A 21 -9.56 -9.79 -0.88
N ASN A 22 -9.47 -11.13 -0.94
CA ASN A 22 -9.18 -11.82 -2.19
C ASN A 22 -10.45 -12.09 -3.03
N ASP A 23 -10.26 -12.69 -4.19
CA ASP A 23 -11.30 -13.14 -5.13
C ASP A 23 -12.37 -14.05 -4.50
N LYS A 24 -12.01 -14.80 -3.45
CA LYS A 24 -12.90 -15.68 -2.68
C LYS A 24 -13.58 -14.97 -1.50
N ASN A 25 -13.53 -13.63 -1.46
CA ASN A 25 -14.07 -12.80 -0.38
C ASN A 25 -13.51 -13.16 1.01
N ARG A 26 -12.24 -13.58 1.07
CA ARG A 26 -11.53 -13.89 2.31
C ARG A 26 -10.51 -12.81 2.63
N ILE A 27 -10.40 -12.47 3.91
CA ILE A 27 -9.33 -11.63 4.41
C ILE A 27 -8.04 -12.46 4.42
N ILE A 28 -7.05 -12.01 3.66
CA ILE A 28 -5.71 -12.59 3.65
C ILE A 28 -4.72 -11.55 4.17
N LYS A 29 -3.70 -12.05 4.87
CA LYS A 29 -2.61 -11.25 5.41
C LYS A 29 -1.45 -11.30 4.43
N LEU A 30 -1.03 -10.14 3.92
CA LEU A 30 0.14 -10.00 3.08
C LEU A 30 1.27 -9.34 3.86
N HIS A 31 2.48 -9.84 3.64
CA HIS A 31 3.71 -9.28 4.20
C HIS A 31 4.48 -8.54 3.13
N THR A 32 5.06 -7.39 3.47
CA THR A 32 6.06 -6.76 2.60
C THR A 32 7.34 -7.59 2.57
N PRO A 33 8.09 -7.61 1.45
CA PRO A 33 7.82 -6.91 0.19
C PRO A 33 6.65 -7.49 -0.63
N ILE A 34 5.83 -6.63 -1.22
CA ILE A 34 4.67 -7.01 -2.05
C ILE A 34 4.95 -6.66 -3.51
N LYS A 35 4.69 -7.59 -4.44
CA LYS A 35 4.75 -7.31 -5.89
C LYS A 35 3.47 -6.63 -6.36
N LEU A 36 3.64 -5.57 -7.13
CA LEU A 36 2.56 -4.73 -7.63
C LEU A 36 2.65 -4.58 -9.14
N LEU A 37 1.52 -4.63 -9.85
CA LEU A 37 1.41 -4.30 -11.26
C LEU A 37 0.96 -2.85 -11.41
N VAL A 38 1.70 -2.05 -12.19
CA VAL A 38 1.37 -0.65 -12.46
C VAL A 38 0.22 -0.55 -13.48
N LEU A 39 -0.87 0.13 -13.11
CA LEU A 39 -2.09 0.22 -13.93
C LEU A 39 -2.08 1.38 -14.94
N ALA A 40 -1.29 2.42 -14.68
CA ALA A 40 -1.14 3.60 -15.51
C ALA A 40 0.26 4.22 -15.34
N ASP A 41 0.74 4.96 -16.35
CA ASP A 41 1.99 5.72 -16.25
C ASP A 41 1.90 6.72 -15.09
N ILE A 42 2.82 6.61 -14.13
CA ILE A 42 2.83 7.42 -12.90
C ILE A 42 4.25 7.66 -12.41
N GLY A 43 4.61 8.93 -12.24
CA GLY A 43 5.97 9.31 -11.83
C GLY A 43 7.03 8.76 -12.81
N GLY A 44 7.86 7.83 -12.33
CA GLY A 44 8.87 7.14 -13.14
C GLY A 44 8.47 5.75 -13.64
N PHE A 45 7.25 5.29 -13.33
CA PHE A 45 6.79 3.95 -13.68
C PHE A 45 5.91 3.95 -14.92
N ARG A 46 5.96 2.85 -15.67
CA ARG A 46 5.16 2.64 -16.88
C ARG A 46 4.05 1.62 -16.64
N LYS A 47 2.92 1.77 -17.33
CA LYS A 47 1.84 0.80 -17.32
C LYS A 47 2.37 -0.62 -17.61
N ASN A 48 1.84 -1.60 -16.89
CA ASN A 48 2.22 -3.01 -16.90
C ASN A 48 3.62 -3.33 -16.34
N GLN A 49 4.35 -2.34 -15.80
CA GLN A 49 5.58 -2.60 -15.05
C GLN A 49 5.26 -3.31 -13.73
N ILE A 50 6.11 -4.26 -13.32
CA ILE A 50 6.06 -4.85 -11.99
C ILE A 50 7.04 -4.09 -11.08
N VAL A 51 6.55 -3.65 -9.93
CA VAL A 51 7.35 -2.95 -8.90
C VAL A 51 7.18 -3.64 -7.55
N THR A 52 8.08 -3.32 -6.62
CA THR A 52 8.09 -3.92 -5.29
C THR A 52 7.80 -2.86 -4.23
N CYS A 53 6.71 -3.03 -3.49
CA CYS A 53 6.38 -2.23 -2.33
C CYS A 53 7.11 -2.79 -1.11
N THR A 54 7.97 -1.99 -0.49
CA THR A 54 8.78 -2.41 0.67
C THR A 54 8.11 -2.09 2.00
N GLU A 55 7.30 -1.02 2.05
CA GLU A 55 6.57 -0.60 3.24
C GLU A 55 5.20 -0.03 2.88
N LEU A 56 4.30 -0.02 3.86
CA LEU A 56 3.00 0.61 3.83
C LEU A 56 3.05 1.84 4.72
N LYS A 57 2.52 2.96 4.25
CA LYS A 57 2.40 4.18 5.04
C LYS A 57 0.97 4.68 5.06
N ILE A 58 0.66 5.55 6.00
CA ILE A 58 -0.68 6.14 6.16
C ILE A 58 -0.57 7.65 6.01
N THR A 59 -1.45 8.22 5.19
CA THR A 59 -1.55 9.68 5.06
C THR A 59 -2.24 10.30 6.28
N THR A 60 -2.17 11.62 6.42
CA THR A 60 -2.91 12.37 7.45
C THR A 60 -4.43 12.23 7.33
N TRP A 61 -4.93 11.77 6.18
CA TRP A 61 -6.35 11.44 5.95
C TRP A 61 -6.66 9.94 6.12
N ALA A 62 -5.80 9.19 6.83
CA ALA A 62 -5.96 7.77 7.10
C ALA A 62 -6.12 6.88 5.85
N LYS A 63 -5.41 7.23 4.77
CA LYS A 63 -5.34 6.40 3.55
C LYS A 63 -4.00 5.67 3.48
N ILE A 64 -4.03 4.39 3.15
CA ILE A 64 -2.81 3.60 2.91
C ILE A 64 -2.17 4.07 1.60
N VAL A 65 -0.84 4.14 1.59
CA VAL A 65 0.00 4.37 0.41
C VAL A 65 1.12 3.33 0.37
N PHE A 66 1.52 2.95 -0.84
CA PHE A 66 2.64 2.06 -1.08
C PHE A 66 3.94 2.85 -1.10
N TYR A 67 4.93 2.40 -0.35
CA TYR A 67 6.29 2.94 -0.38
C TYR A 67 7.13 2.10 -1.35
N ILE A 68 7.53 2.74 -2.45
CA ILE A 68 8.22 2.11 -3.58
C ILE A 68 9.38 3.03 -3.96
N ASP A 69 10.61 2.51 -3.94
CA ASP A 69 11.84 3.22 -4.31
C ASP A 69 11.97 4.63 -3.68
N GLY A 70 11.73 4.73 -2.38
CA GLY A 70 11.86 6.00 -1.65
C GLY A 70 10.68 6.95 -1.77
N LYS A 71 9.63 6.58 -2.53
CA LYS A 71 8.47 7.45 -2.81
C LYS A 71 7.16 6.79 -2.38
N ASN A 72 6.20 7.63 -2.04
CA ASN A 72 4.85 7.19 -1.65
C ASN A 72 3.91 7.31 -2.85
N TYR A 73 3.13 6.26 -3.10
CA TYR A 73 2.12 6.24 -4.15
C TYR A 73 0.78 5.75 -3.61
N HIS A 74 -0.31 6.35 -4.08
CA HIS A 74 -1.64 5.86 -3.73
C HIS A 74 -1.90 4.47 -4.33
N THR A 75 -2.63 3.64 -3.59
CA THR A 75 -2.84 2.24 -3.94
C THR A 75 -3.60 2.03 -5.25
N TYR A 76 -4.46 2.97 -5.65
CA TYR A 76 -5.29 2.85 -6.85
C TYR A 76 -4.51 2.87 -8.18
N TYR A 77 -3.20 3.17 -8.16
CA TYR A 77 -2.34 3.06 -9.33
C TYR A 77 -1.81 1.63 -9.56
N PHE A 78 -2.09 0.70 -8.65
CA PHE A 78 -1.49 -0.63 -8.67
C PHE A 78 -2.49 -1.73 -8.36
N ASP A 79 -2.30 -2.88 -9.01
CA ASP A 79 -2.88 -4.14 -8.59
C ASP A 79 -1.86 -4.95 -7.76
N ILE A 80 -2.34 -5.59 -6.71
CA ILE A 80 -1.54 -6.51 -5.91
C ILE A 80 -1.48 -7.87 -6.61
N LEU A 81 -0.27 -8.36 -6.87
CA LEU A 81 -0.06 -9.68 -7.45
C LEU A 81 -0.08 -10.74 -6.34
N ILE A 82 -1.15 -11.56 -6.30
CA ILE A 82 -1.41 -12.62 -5.31
C ILE A 82 -1.60 -13.96 -6.02
#